data_AF-W2IP89-F1
#
_entry.id   AF-W2IP89-F1
#
_cell.length_a   1.000
_cell.length_b   1.000
_cell.length_c   1.000
_cell.angle_alpha   90.00
_cell.angle_beta   90.00
_cell.angle_gamma   90.00
#
_symmetry.space_group_name_H-M   'P 1'
#
loop_
_entity.id
_entity.type
_entity.pdbx_description
1 polymer ?
#
loop_
_entity_poly.entity_id
_entity_poly.type
_entity_poly.pdbx_seq_one_letter_code
_entity_poly.pdbx_strand_id
1 'polypeptide(L)'
;MSRVTLSIAVVATAIAVANARPTYVARLPNGDNVSGVAALGHVNPDGGGTNNDFGLDFASAGEEWTTAFCQQDSDGDGQTNGQELGDPCCEWVQDSNAVVRWSEGVSHPGDSSSTSDESLWADITCGSSTSNSTSTTAGSGSSASTVEAGSTTTTGTDTATSGSTNAAASSDAAASSSSSAASAVTPAMYSAVGVAAAIVAFFV
;
A
#
# COMPACT_ATOMS: atom_id res chain seq x y z
N MET A 1 -31.29 30.87 -56.81
CA MET A 1 -30.77 29.49 -56.89
C MET A 1 -29.68 29.36 -55.84
N SER A 2 -29.90 28.48 -54.85
CA SER A 2 -29.13 28.35 -53.61
C SER A 2 -27.67 27.99 -53.80
N ARG A 3 -26.81 28.54 -52.94
CA ARG A 3 -25.41 28.17 -52.80
C ARG A 3 -25.31 27.01 -51.81
N VAL A 4 -24.64 25.92 -52.21
CA VAL A 4 -24.31 24.79 -51.32
C VAL A 4 -22.81 24.77 -51.16
N THR A 5 -22.31 25.41 -50.12
CA THR A 5 -20.93 25.27 -49.65
C THR A 5 -20.90 24.12 -48.66
N LEU A 6 -20.29 23.00 -49.06
CA LEU A 6 -20.10 21.82 -48.23
C LEU A 6 -18.90 22.06 -47.29
N SER A 7 -19.16 22.49 -46.06
CA SER A 7 -18.13 22.64 -45.03
C SER A 7 -17.82 21.26 -44.43
N ILE A 8 -16.70 20.66 -44.81
CA ILE A 8 -16.16 19.46 -44.14
C ILE A 8 -15.44 19.94 -42.87
N ALA A 9 -16.13 19.86 -41.73
CA ALA A 9 -15.51 20.06 -40.42
C ALA A 9 -14.76 18.77 -40.05
N VAL A 10 -13.43 18.75 -40.24
CA VAL A 10 -12.56 17.71 -39.70
C VAL A 10 -12.42 17.98 -38.21
N VAL A 11 -13.20 17.27 -37.39
CA VAL A 11 -13.05 17.26 -35.93
C VAL A 11 -11.83 16.42 -35.59
N ALA A 12 -10.72 17.06 -35.28
CA ALA A 12 -9.53 16.39 -34.77
C ALA A 12 -9.78 15.98 -33.31
N THR A 13 -10.11 14.72 -33.07
CA THR A 13 -10.14 14.14 -31.73
C THR A 13 -8.70 13.96 -31.23
N ALA A 14 -8.28 14.80 -30.29
CA ALA A 14 -7.06 14.58 -29.53
C ALA A 14 -7.27 13.39 -28.58
N ILE A 15 -6.68 12.24 -28.91
CA ILE A 15 -6.65 11.09 -27.99
C ILE A 15 -5.61 11.43 -26.93
N ALA A 16 -6.07 11.83 -25.73
CA ALA A 16 -5.22 11.94 -24.56
C ALA A 16 -4.85 10.52 -24.12
N VAL A 17 -3.60 10.11 -24.36
CA VAL A 17 -3.09 8.83 -23.89
C VAL A 17 -2.71 8.99 -22.42
N ALA A 18 -3.47 8.39 -21.51
CA ALA A 18 -3.20 8.42 -20.08
C ALA A 18 -2.04 7.47 -19.74
N ASN A 19 -0.82 8.01 -19.65
CA ASN A 19 0.38 7.28 -19.24
C ASN A 19 0.47 7.17 -17.70
N ALA A 20 -0.59 6.69 -17.04
CA ALA A 20 -0.64 6.64 -15.57
C ALA A 20 0.19 5.47 -14.98
N ARG A 21 0.40 4.40 -15.76
CA ARG A 21 1.02 3.17 -15.24
C ARG A 21 2.50 3.32 -14.85
N PRO A 22 3.38 3.95 -15.63
CA PRO A 22 4.81 4.07 -15.27
C PRO A 22 5.04 4.97 -14.07
N THR A 23 4.20 5.99 -13.85
CA THR A 23 4.40 6.97 -12.79
C THR A 23 4.17 6.37 -11.40
N TYR A 24 3.14 5.53 -11.24
CA TYR A 24 2.87 4.88 -9.94
C TYR A 24 3.88 3.79 -9.61
N VAL A 25 4.26 2.99 -10.62
CA VAL A 25 5.29 1.95 -10.48
C VAL A 25 6.61 2.55 -10.00
N ALA A 26 7.00 3.72 -10.52
CA ALA A 26 8.22 4.42 -10.10
C ALA A 26 8.18 4.98 -8.67
N ARG A 27 6.99 5.10 -8.05
CA ARG A 27 6.82 5.61 -6.67
C ARG A 27 6.92 4.51 -5.61
N LEU A 28 7.16 3.27 -6.02
CA LEU A 28 7.29 2.12 -5.14
C LEU A 28 8.71 1.55 -5.23
N PRO A 29 9.33 1.12 -4.12
CA PRO A 29 10.53 0.30 -4.19
C PRO A 29 10.22 -0.99 -4.96
N ASN A 30 11.14 -1.42 -5.83
CA ASN A 30 10.98 -2.62 -6.66
C ASN A 30 9.64 -2.71 -7.43
N GLY A 31 9.00 -1.57 -7.73
CA GLY A 31 7.63 -1.55 -8.26
C GLY A 31 7.44 -2.23 -9.62
N ASP A 32 8.51 -2.38 -10.41
CA ASP A 32 8.56 -3.05 -11.71
C ASP A 32 9.22 -4.43 -11.65
N ASN A 33 9.60 -4.88 -10.45
CA ASN A 33 10.47 -6.03 -10.23
C ASN A 33 9.73 -7.25 -9.65
N VAL A 34 8.42 -7.12 -9.42
CA VAL A 34 7.55 -8.25 -9.06
C VAL A 34 7.18 -9.02 -10.33
N SER A 35 7.59 -10.30 -10.38
CA SER A 35 7.49 -11.12 -11.60
C SER A 35 6.03 -11.29 -12.06
N GLY A 36 5.76 -10.93 -13.32
CA GLY A 36 4.44 -11.08 -13.93
C GLY A 36 3.41 -10.05 -13.45
N VAL A 37 3.81 -9.08 -12.63
CA VAL A 37 2.92 -8.06 -12.09
C VAL A 37 3.33 -6.71 -12.64
N ALA A 38 2.45 -6.17 -13.47
CA ALA A 38 2.64 -4.91 -14.14
C ALA A 38 2.05 -3.74 -13.32
N ALA A 39 1.09 -4.00 -12.45
CA ALA A 39 0.35 -3.00 -11.70
C ALA A 39 0.00 -3.50 -10.29
N LEU A 40 0.92 -3.28 -9.35
CA LEU A 40 0.80 -3.76 -7.96
C LEU A 40 -0.47 -3.28 -7.24
N GLY A 41 -0.99 -2.10 -7.60
CA GLY A 41 -2.20 -1.54 -6.98
C GLY A 41 -3.52 -2.03 -7.59
N HIS A 42 -3.53 -3.06 -8.44
CA HIS A 42 -4.72 -3.53 -9.15
C HIS A 42 -4.94 -5.03 -9.00
N VAL A 43 -6.20 -5.45 -8.99
CA VAL A 43 -6.58 -6.88 -9.03
C VAL A 43 -6.14 -7.54 -10.34
N ASN A 44 -6.19 -6.78 -11.45
CA ASN A 44 -5.61 -7.23 -12.70
C ASN A 44 -4.10 -6.90 -12.69
N PRO A 45 -3.19 -7.89 -12.75
CA PRO A 45 -1.75 -7.63 -12.72
C PRO A 45 -1.27 -6.81 -13.92
N ASP A 46 -1.97 -6.83 -15.06
CA ASP A 46 -1.67 -5.97 -16.22
C ASP A 46 -2.13 -4.51 -16.04
N GLY A 47 -2.90 -4.24 -14.98
CA GLY A 47 -3.46 -2.94 -14.61
C GLY A 47 -4.90 -2.70 -15.09
N GLY A 48 -5.43 -1.55 -14.69
CA GLY A 48 -6.83 -1.18 -14.92
C GLY A 48 -7.80 -1.96 -14.04
N GLY A 49 -9.09 -1.61 -14.14
CA GLY A 49 -10.12 -2.19 -13.27
C GLY A 49 -9.97 -1.73 -11.82
N THR A 50 -10.55 -2.52 -10.90
CA THR A 50 -10.58 -2.22 -9.46
C THR A 50 -9.18 -2.34 -8.84
N ASN A 51 -8.91 -1.48 -7.85
CA ASN A 51 -7.74 -1.60 -7.00
C ASN A 51 -7.87 -2.81 -6.07
N ASN A 52 -6.74 -3.43 -5.72
CA ASN A 52 -6.65 -4.34 -4.58
C ASN A 52 -6.42 -3.53 -3.29
N ASP A 53 -6.31 -4.20 -2.15
CA ASP A 53 -6.16 -3.53 -0.85
C ASP A 53 -4.87 -2.69 -0.78
N PHE A 54 -3.75 -3.19 -1.31
CA PHE A 54 -2.51 -2.42 -1.48
C PHE A 54 -2.71 -1.11 -2.26
N GLY A 55 -3.42 -1.16 -3.39
CA GLY A 55 -3.70 0.02 -4.20
C GLY A 55 -4.61 1.03 -3.51
N LEU A 56 -5.58 0.55 -2.72
CA LEU A 56 -6.46 1.40 -1.92
C LEU A 56 -5.70 2.07 -0.77
N ASP A 57 -4.81 1.34 -0.12
CA ASP A 57 -3.93 1.86 0.93
C ASP A 57 -2.93 2.86 0.37
N PHE A 58 -2.34 2.58 -0.80
CA PHE A 58 -1.44 3.51 -1.48
C PHE A 58 -2.16 4.80 -1.85
N ALA A 59 -3.38 4.72 -2.37
CA ALA A 59 -4.22 5.89 -2.63
C ALA A 59 -4.54 6.67 -1.34
N SER A 60 -4.81 5.96 -0.24
CA SER A 60 -5.07 6.57 1.08
C SER A 60 -3.83 7.23 1.68
N ALA A 61 -2.64 6.73 1.37
CA ALA A 61 -1.35 7.34 1.69
C ALA A 61 -1.00 8.55 0.81
N GLY A 62 -1.87 8.94 -0.12
CA GLY A 62 -1.62 10.04 -1.05
C GLY A 62 -0.75 9.64 -2.24
N GLU A 63 -0.69 8.36 -2.56
CA GLU A 63 0.11 7.79 -3.66
C GLU A 63 1.63 8.02 -3.46
N GLU A 64 2.08 7.95 -2.19
CA GLU A 64 3.45 8.16 -1.76
C GLU A 64 3.94 6.98 -0.90
N TRP A 65 5.21 6.62 -1.03
CA TRP A 65 5.87 5.61 -0.18
C TRP A 65 6.17 6.18 1.21
N THR A 66 5.12 6.38 2.01
CA THR A 66 5.26 6.87 3.39
C THR A 66 5.70 5.75 4.32
N THR A 67 6.34 6.09 5.44
CA THR A 67 6.69 5.10 6.48
C THR A 67 5.47 4.34 6.98
N ALA A 68 4.32 5.00 7.12
CA ALA A 68 3.09 4.35 7.57
C ALA A 68 2.59 3.32 6.54
N PHE A 69 2.61 3.67 5.25
CA PHE A 69 2.22 2.76 4.17
C PHE A 69 3.20 1.59 4.03
N CYS A 70 4.50 1.87 4.12
CA CYS A 70 5.54 0.83 4.07
C CYS A 70 5.41 -0.18 5.23
N GLN A 71 5.01 0.26 6.43
CA GLN A 71 4.81 -0.61 7.59
C GLN A 71 3.44 -1.30 7.62
N GLN A 72 2.55 -0.97 6.69
CA GLN A 72 1.24 -1.60 6.60
C GLN A 72 1.37 -2.99 5.99
N ASP A 73 0.56 -3.92 6.49
CA ASP A 73 0.30 -5.22 5.89
C ASP A 73 -1.04 -5.08 5.15
N SER A 74 -0.96 -4.81 3.85
CA SER A 74 -2.12 -4.41 3.04
C SER A 74 -3.02 -5.59 2.67
N ASP A 75 -2.49 -6.80 2.51
CA ASP A 75 -3.26 -7.99 2.12
C ASP A 75 -3.48 -9.01 3.26
N GLY A 76 -2.91 -8.76 4.43
CA GLY A 76 -3.17 -9.47 5.67
C GLY A 76 -2.43 -10.80 5.78
N ASP A 77 -1.31 -10.97 5.09
CA ASP A 77 -0.51 -12.19 5.10
C ASP A 77 0.52 -12.24 6.25
N GLY A 78 0.67 -11.15 6.99
CA GLY A 78 1.61 -10.99 8.11
C GLY A 78 2.93 -10.32 7.75
N GLN A 79 3.14 -9.95 6.48
CA GLN A 79 4.29 -9.18 6.02
C GLN A 79 3.88 -7.73 5.76
N THR A 80 4.81 -6.81 6.02
CA THR A 80 4.63 -5.42 5.66
C THR A 80 4.96 -5.19 4.18
N ASN A 81 4.30 -4.21 3.57
CA ASN A 81 4.59 -3.74 2.21
C ASN A 81 6.10 -3.51 1.98
N GLY A 82 6.80 -2.99 3.00
CA GLY A 82 8.24 -2.80 2.99
C GLY A 82 9.05 -4.09 2.98
N GLN A 83 8.68 -5.10 3.76
CA GLN A 83 9.32 -6.41 3.67
C GLN A 83 9.13 -6.98 2.25
N GLU A 84 7.93 -6.97 1.73
CA GLU A 84 7.64 -7.58 0.43
C GLU A 84 8.33 -6.88 -0.74
N LEU A 85 8.41 -5.55 -0.71
CA LEU A 85 9.03 -4.74 -1.76
C LEU A 85 10.50 -4.40 -1.48
N GLY A 86 11.14 -5.04 -0.51
CA GLY A 86 12.59 -4.94 -0.28
C GLY A 86 13.06 -3.68 0.44
N ASP A 87 12.17 -2.97 1.13
CA ASP A 87 12.45 -1.85 2.03
C ASP A 87 11.88 -2.11 3.45
N PRO A 88 12.36 -3.12 4.19
CA PRO A 88 11.81 -3.49 5.51
C PRO A 88 12.04 -2.41 6.59
N CYS A 89 12.89 -1.42 6.31
CA CYS A 89 13.16 -0.32 7.22
C CYS A 89 12.43 0.97 6.86
N CYS A 90 11.67 0.98 5.76
CA CYS A 90 10.94 2.16 5.30
C CYS A 90 11.85 3.38 5.10
N GLU A 91 13.05 3.12 4.57
CA GLU A 91 14.11 4.11 4.33
C GLU A 91 14.13 4.55 2.86
N TRP A 92 13.42 3.83 1.98
CA TRP A 92 13.37 4.16 0.56
C TRP A 92 12.60 5.47 0.35
N VAL A 93 13.17 6.33 -0.48
CA VAL A 93 12.55 7.57 -0.94
C VAL A 93 12.87 7.76 -2.41
N GLN A 94 11.84 7.86 -3.25
CA GLN A 94 11.93 7.84 -4.72
C GLN A 94 13.11 8.61 -5.31
N ASP A 95 13.29 9.87 -4.89
CA ASP A 95 14.28 10.76 -5.50
C ASP A 95 15.53 11.01 -4.63
N SER A 96 15.48 10.69 -3.34
CA SER A 96 16.56 11.05 -2.39
C SER A 96 17.25 9.84 -1.75
N ASN A 97 16.61 8.67 -1.75
CA ASN A 97 17.17 7.42 -1.25
C ASN A 97 16.49 6.22 -1.92
N ALA A 98 16.71 6.02 -3.23
CA ALA A 98 16.11 4.90 -3.96
C ALA A 98 16.81 3.55 -3.71
N VAL A 99 17.36 3.33 -2.51
CA VAL A 99 18.10 2.11 -2.16
C VAL A 99 17.17 1.12 -1.49
N VAL A 100 17.02 -0.05 -2.11
CA VAL A 100 16.35 -1.21 -1.51
C VAL A 100 17.37 -2.15 -0.86
N ARG A 101 16.95 -2.90 0.14
CA ARG A 101 17.78 -3.91 0.82
C ARG A 101 17.94 -5.18 -0.01
N TRP A 102 16.93 -5.54 -0.80
CA TRP A 102 17.00 -6.58 -1.82
C TRP A 102 16.08 -6.25 -3.00
N SER A 103 16.37 -6.89 -4.12
CA SER A 103 15.59 -6.82 -5.36
C SER A 103 15.21 -8.21 -5.87
N GLU A 104 15.73 -9.28 -5.28
CA GLU A 104 15.36 -10.64 -5.62
C GLU A 104 14.57 -11.25 -4.46
N GLY A 105 13.56 -12.06 -4.78
CA GLY A 105 12.67 -12.63 -3.76
C GLY A 105 11.65 -11.63 -3.21
N VAL A 106 11.35 -10.55 -3.94
CA VAL A 106 10.22 -9.66 -3.66
C VAL A 106 8.88 -10.35 -3.97
N SER A 107 7.82 -9.90 -3.32
CA SER A 107 6.47 -10.45 -3.46
C SER A 107 5.43 -9.37 -3.80
N HIS A 108 4.21 -9.81 -4.15
CA HIS A 108 3.09 -8.93 -4.45
C HIS A 108 2.32 -8.55 -3.16
N PRO A 109 2.40 -7.28 -2.70
CA PRO A 109 1.85 -6.83 -1.41
C PRO A 109 0.33 -6.64 -1.36
N GLY A 110 -0.36 -7.20 -2.35
CA GLY A 110 -1.81 -7.09 -2.55
C GLY A 110 -2.42 -8.46 -2.87
N ASP A 111 -1.66 -9.54 -2.65
CA ASP A 111 -2.00 -10.93 -2.90
C ASP A 111 -1.38 -11.77 -1.77
N SER A 112 -2.18 -12.09 -0.76
CA SER A 112 -1.74 -12.82 0.43
C SER A 112 -1.26 -14.26 0.20
N SER A 113 -1.32 -14.74 -1.04
CA SER A 113 -0.69 -16.02 -1.42
C SER A 113 0.74 -15.88 -1.93
N SER A 114 1.20 -14.65 -2.14
CA SER A 114 2.52 -14.30 -2.66
C SER A 114 3.34 -13.70 -1.53
N THR A 115 4.19 -14.50 -0.89
CA THR A 115 5.03 -14.04 0.23
C THR A 115 6.52 -14.02 -0.11
N SER A 116 7.28 -13.14 0.55
CA SER A 116 8.74 -13.12 0.49
C SER A 116 9.34 -14.08 1.51
N ASP A 117 10.62 -14.45 1.36
CA ASP A 117 11.30 -15.31 2.33
C ASP A 117 11.74 -14.50 3.56
N GLU A 118 11.25 -14.85 4.76
CA GLU A 118 11.54 -14.13 6.01
C GLU A 118 13.05 -14.03 6.35
N SER A 119 13.87 -14.93 5.80
CA SER A 119 15.32 -14.88 5.98
C SER A 119 15.95 -13.63 5.37
N LEU A 120 15.28 -12.95 4.43
CA LEU A 120 15.75 -11.71 3.81
C LEU A 120 15.84 -10.55 4.82
N TRP A 121 15.03 -10.57 5.90
CA TRP A 121 15.05 -9.53 6.94
C TRP A 121 15.28 -10.04 8.37
N ALA A 122 15.48 -11.34 8.57
CA ALA A 122 15.70 -11.92 9.90
C ALA A 122 16.85 -11.23 10.69
N ASP A 123 17.91 -10.79 10.01
CA ASP A 123 19.07 -10.14 10.62
C ASP A 123 19.09 -8.61 10.46
N ILE A 124 18.03 -8.00 9.92
CA ILE A 124 17.98 -6.55 9.69
C ILE A 124 17.51 -5.82 10.95
N THR A 125 18.36 -4.91 11.44
CA THR A 125 17.99 -3.96 12.50
C THR A 125 17.91 -2.55 11.92
N CYS A 126 16.68 -2.02 11.83
CA CYS A 126 16.45 -0.66 11.33
C CYS A 126 16.91 0.39 12.35
N GLY A 127 17.48 1.50 11.86
CA GLY A 127 18.00 2.58 12.70
C GLY A 127 19.51 2.52 13.00
N SER A 128 20.22 1.53 12.47
CA SER A 128 21.69 1.54 12.44
C SER A 128 22.17 2.01 11.08
N SER A 129 22.69 3.24 11.00
CA SER A 129 23.35 3.77 9.81
C SER A 129 24.65 2.99 9.54
N THR A 130 24.55 1.80 8.97
CA THR A 130 25.71 1.08 8.45
C THR A 130 25.28 0.29 7.23
N SER A 131 25.50 0.90 6.08
CA SER A 131 25.58 0.19 4.80
C SER A 131 26.66 -0.88 4.89
N ASN A 132 26.28 -2.16 4.76
CA ASN A 132 27.19 -3.23 4.33
C ASN A 132 26.31 -4.42 3.87
N SER A 133 26.08 -4.63 2.58
CA SER A 133 26.94 -5.45 1.71
C SER A 133 27.41 -6.76 2.36
N THR A 134 26.82 -7.84 1.87
CA THR A 134 27.18 -9.26 2.00
C THR A 134 28.63 -9.54 2.40
N SER A 135 28.83 -10.28 3.48
CA SER A 135 29.97 -11.18 3.64
C SER A 135 29.59 -12.43 4.44
N THR A 136 29.72 -13.58 3.79
CA THR A 136 29.62 -14.93 4.34
C THR A 136 30.63 -15.24 5.46
N THR A 137 30.21 -16.08 6.41
CA THR A 137 30.96 -17.15 7.10
C THR A 137 31.15 -17.02 8.63
N ALA A 138 30.37 -17.87 9.33
CA ALA A 138 30.68 -18.70 10.51
C ALA A 138 31.04 -18.08 11.88
N GLY A 139 30.22 -18.45 12.88
CA GLY A 139 30.72 -19.34 13.95
C GLY A 139 30.75 -18.80 15.38
N SER A 140 29.75 -19.23 16.16
CA SER A 140 29.82 -19.65 17.57
C SER A 140 30.14 -18.65 18.69
N GLY A 141 29.31 -18.69 19.74
CA GLY A 141 29.79 -18.46 21.11
C GLY A 141 28.76 -17.95 22.12
N SER A 142 28.02 -18.88 22.72
CA SER A 142 27.11 -18.68 23.86
C SER A 142 27.72 -17.94 25.05
N SER A 143 26.87 -17.31 25.87
CA SER A 143 26.97 -17.39 27.34
C SER A 143 25.63 -17.12 28.01
N ALA A 144 25.15 -18.14 28.71
CA ALA A 144 24.02 -18.13 29.63
C ALA A 144 24.43 -17.59 31.00
N SER A 145 23.47 -17.07 31.78
CA SER A 145 23.62 -16.90 33.23
C SER A 145 22.28 -17.14 33.93
N THR A 146 22.30 -18.18 34.75
CA THR A 146 21.27 -18.65 35.69
C THR A 146 21.39 -17.93 37.04
N VAL A 147 20.27 -17.65 37.72
CA VAL A 147 20.18 -17.70 39.20
C VAL A 147 18.77 -18.08 39.64
N GLU A 148 18.73 -18.74 40.79
CA GLU A 148 17.73 -19.68 41.30
C GLU A 148 16.80 -19.08 42.38
N ALA A 149 15.70 -19.81 42.58
CA ALA A 149 14.55 -19.73 43.49
C ALA A 149 14.58 -18.98 44.85
N GLY A 150 13.39 -18.51 45.24
CA GLY A 150 13.00 -18.18 46.61
C GLY A 150 11.48 -18.28 46.82
N SER A 151 11.05 -19.31 47.52
CA SER A 151 9.65 -19.67 47.85
C SER A 151 9.20 -19.05 49.18
N THR A 152 7.96 -18.56 49.27
CA THR A 152 7.18 -18.56 50.53
C THR A 152 5.67 -18.48 50.29
N THR A 153 4.98 -19.45 50.88
CA THR A 153 3.53 -19.60 51.02
C THR A 153 2.99 -18.76 52.18
N THR A 154 1.83 -18.10 52.00
CA THR A 154 0.90 -17.88 53.12
C THR A 154 -0.56 -17.82 52.66
N THR A 155 -1.33 -18.72 53.25
CA THR A 155 -2.77 -18.92 53.16
C THR A 155 -3.55 -17.82 53.89
N GLY A 156 -4.67 -17.38 53.31
CA GLY A 156 -5.67 -16.54 53.96
C GLY A 156 -7.05 -16.80 53.34
N THR A 157 -7.75 -17.77 53.90
CA THR A 157 -9.16 -18.09 53.65
C THR A 157 -10.05 -17.01 54.26
N ASP A 158 -11.06 -16.55 53.55
CA ASP A 158 -12.36 -16.25 54.14
C ASP A 158 -13.51 -16.50 53.16
N THR A 159 -14.60 -16.96 53.75
CA THR A 159 -15.68 -17.79 53.21
C THR A 159 -16.95 -16.96 53.01
N ALA A 160 -17.79 -17.39 52.06
CA ALA A 160 -19.27 -17.26 52.06
C ALA A 160 -19.87 -15.85 51.81
N THR A 161 -21.05 -15.65 51.20
CA THR A 161 -22.10 -16.55 50.68
C THR A 161 -23.21 -15.69 50.05
N SER A 162 -23.85 -16.27 49.02
CA SER A 162 -25.23 -16.08 48.52
C SER A 162 -25.73 -14.76 47.94
N GLY A 163 -26.36 -14.91 46.76
CA GLY A 163 -27.39 -14.03 46.24
C GLY A 163 -27.87 -14.43 44.85
N SER A 164 -28.62 -15.53 44.74
CA SER A 164 -29.43 -15.86 43.54
C SER A 164 -30.48 -14.78 43.27
N THR A 165 -30.78 -14.49 42.00
CA THR A 165 -32.13 -14.65 41.39
C THR A 165 -32.15 -14.27 39.91
N ASN A 166 -32.77 -15.13 39.11
CA ASN A 166 -33.31 -14.93 37.76
C ASN A 166 -34.00 -13.57 37.56
N ALA A 167 -33.95 -13.03 36.34
CA ALA A 167 -35.13 -12.86 35.48
C ALA A 167 -34.77 -12.26 34.12
N ALA A 168 -35.46 -12.76 33.10
CA ALA A 168 -35.45 -12.32 31.73
C ALA A 168 -35.97 -10.88 31.55
N ALA A 169 -35.47 -10.21 30.51
CA ALA A 169 -36.23 -9.19 29.79
C ALA A 169 -35.73 -9.11 28.34
N SER A 170 -36.68 -9.34 27.42
CA SER A 170 -36.59 -9.08 25.99
C SER A 170 -36.76 -7.59 25.68
N SER A 171 -36.49 -7.26 24.40
CA SER A 171 -36.79 -6.02 23.65
C SER A 171 -35.84 -4.83 23.97
N ASP A 172 -35.32 -4.08 23.00
CA ASP A 172 -35.86 -3.65 21.72
C ASP A 172 -34.75 -3.44 20.67
N ALA A 173 -35.07 -3.82 19.43
CA ALA A 173 -34.30 -3.50 18.24
C ALA A 173 -34.54 -2.02 17.89
N ALA A 174 -33.52 -1.18 18.12
CA ALA A 174 -33.52 0.18 17.64
C ALA A 174 -33.15 0.20 16.14
N ALA A 175 -34.17 0.33 15.30
CA ALA A 175 -34.05 0.69 13.90
C ALA A 175 -33.30 2.02 13.79
N SER A 176 -32.08 1.99 13.27
CA SER A 176 -31.32 3.19 12.94
C SER A 176 -31.62 3.60 11.50
N SER A 177 -32.03 4.86 11.39
CA SER A 177 -32.54 5.55 10.22
C SER A 177 -31.57 5.54 9.03
N SER A 178 -32.05 5.06 7.89
CA SER A 178 -31.43 5.27 6.58
C SER A 178 -31.69 6.71 6.12
N SER A 179 -30.69 7.57 6.24
CA SER A 179 -30.68 8.90 5.63
C SER A 179 -29.66 8.90 4.50
N SER A 180 -30.14 8.72 3.28
CA SER A 180 -29.38 8.87 2.04
C SER A 180 -28.98 10.34 1.87
N ALA A 181 -27.74 10.68 2.22
CA ALA A 181 -27.12 11.93 1.81
C ALA A 181 -26.20 11.61 0.63
N ALA A 182 -26.66 11.97 -0.57
CA ALA A 182 -25.84 12.02 -1.77
C ALA A 182 -24.72 13.04 -1.57
N SER A 183 -23.49 12.58 -1.30
CA SER A 183 -22.32 13.44 -1.34
C SER A 183 -21.99 13.75 -2.79
N ALA A 184 -22.09 15.05 -3.10
CA ALA A 184 -21.77 15.63 -4.38
C ALA A 184 -20.35 15.21 -4.82
N VAL A 185 -20.29 14.60 -6.00
CA VAL A 185 -19.11 14.49 -6.83
C VAL A 185 -18.53 15.89 -7.05
N THR A 186 -17.43 16.21 -6.36
CA THR A 186 -16.54 17.30 -6.74
C THR A 186 -15.82 16.89 -8.02
N PRO A 187 -16.04 17.55 -9.18
CA PRO A 187 -15.22 17.29 -10.34
C PRO A 187 -13.82 17.82 -10.05
N ALA A 188 -12.82 16.94 -10.19
CA ALA A 188 -11.41 17.30 -10.22
C ALA A 188 -11.20 18.41 -11.27
N MET A 189 -10.73 19.56 -10.81
CA MET A 189 -10.32 20.68 -11.65
C MET A 189 -9.06 20.29 -12.42
N TYR A 190 -9.25 19.69 -13.59
CA TYR A 190 -8.20 19.55 -14.59
C TYR A 190 -7.84 20.94 -15.14
N SER A 191 -6.66 21.44 -14.79
CA SER A 191 -6.07 22.59 -15.46
C SER A 191 -5.66 22.19 -16.87
N ALA A 192 -6.51 22.51 -17.85
CA ALA A 192 -6.15 22.45 -19.25
C ALA A 192 -5.13 23.55 -19.56
N VAL A 193 -3.85 23.19 -19.63
CA VAL A 193 -2.84 24.04 -20.26
C VAL A 193 -3.21 24.14 -21.74
N GLY A 194 -3.76 25.30 -22.12
CA GLY A 194 -4.15 25.58 -23.50
C GLY A 194 -2.92 25.62 -24.40
N VAL A 195 -2.76 24.61 -25.26
CA VAL A 195 -1.80 24.66 -26.37
C VAL A 195 -2.46 25.46 -27.50
N ALA A 196 -2.04 26.71 -27.66
CA ALA A 196 -2.43 27.55 -28.80
C ALA A 196 -1.77 27.02 -30.08
N ALA A 197 -2.55 26.36 -30.94
CA ALA A 197 -2.12 26.04 -32.29
C ALA A 197 -2.17 27.32 -33.15
N ALA A 198 -1.02 27.93 -33.41
CA ALA A 198 -0.89 29.01 -34.37
C ALA A 198 -1.03 28.46 -35.81
N ILE A 199 -2.12 28.81 -36.48
CA ILE A 199 -2.31 28.53 -37.91
C ILE A 199 -1.52 29.58 -38.69
N VAL A 200 -0.34 29.21 -39.19
CA VAL A 200 0.38 30.01 -40.19
C VAL A 200 -0.16 29.63 -41.57
N ALA A 201 -1.06 30.45 -42.11
CA ALA A 201 -1.46 30.35 -43.50
C ALA A 201 -0.44 31.09 -44.38
N PHE A 202 0.42 30.35 -45.07
CA PHE A 202 1.17 30.84 -46.22
C PHE A 202 0.35 30.58 -47.48
N PHE A 203 -0.06 31.64 -48.19
CA PHE A 203 -0.31 31.54 -49.63
C PHE A 203 0.22 32.79 -50.34
N VAL A 204 1.06 32.50 -51.33
CA VAL A 204 1.67 33.39 -52.33
C VAL A 204 0.62 33.92 -53.29
#